data_AF-A0A7Y5RA72-F1
#
_entry.id   AF-A0A7Y5RA72-F1
#
_cell.length_a   1.000
_cell.length_b   1.000
_cell.length_c   1.000
_cell.angle_alpha   90.00
_cell.angle_beta   90.00
_cell.angle_gamma   90.00
#
_symmetry.space_group_name_H-M   'P 1'
#
loop_
_entity.id
_entity.type
_entity.pdbx_description
1 polymer ?
#
loop_
_entity_poly.entity_id
_entity_poly.type
_entity_poly.pdbx_seq_one_letter_code
_entity_poly.pdbx_strand_id
1 'polypeptide(L)'
;MGAWLLHKLAWALGIGAVATMVLYMGDWAVWRIRVARGGGMDEVQRTEVQVASLKGNKLEYYYGGQWMAACSRSIFPQAGEGACWWIERHREVIKRY
;
A
#
# COMPACT_ATOMS: atom_id res chain seq x y z
N MET A 1 10.61 -38.50 -11.61
CA MET A 1 11.14 -37.45 -10.72
C MET A 1 10.35 -36.12 -10.77
N GLY A 2 9.83 -35.68 -11.93
CA GLY A 2 9.11 -34.39 -12.05
C GLY A 2 7.77 -34.27 -11.31
N ALA A 3 6.94 -35.32 -11.28
CA ALA A 3 5.59 -35.25 -10.67
C ALA A 3 5.61 -34.96 -9.16
N TRP A 4 6.64 -35.44 -8.44
CA TRP A 4 6.77 -35.23 -6.99
C TRP A 4 7.23 -33.81 -6.65
N LEU A 5 8.08 -33.22 -7.48
CA LEU A 5 8.49 -31.80 -7.38
C LEU A 5 7.32 -30.86 -7.68
N LEU A 6 6.54 -31.14 -8.73
CA LEU A 6 5.34 -30.37 -9.07
C LEU A 6 4.29 -30.43 -7.96
N HIS A 7 4.10 -31.60 -7.34
CA HIS A 7 3.19 -31.74 -6.21
C HIS A 7 3.64 -30.90 -5.00
N LYS A 8 4.92 -30.98 -4.61
CA LYS A 8 5.45 -30.17 -3.50
C LYS A 8 5.31 -28.66 -3.75
N LEU A 9 5.58 -28.22 -4.97
CA LEU A 9 5.38 -26.82 -5.37
C LEU A 9 3.91 -26.41 -5.27
N ALA A 10 2.98 -27.24 -5.74
CA ALA A 10 1.55 -26.98 -5.64
C ALA A 10 1.08 -26.85 -4.18
N TRP A 11 1.56 -27.72 -3.30
CA TRP A 11 1.24 -27.64 -1.86
C TRP A 11 1.84 -26.39 -1.20
N ALA A 12 3.09 -26.06 -1.49
CA ALA A 12 3.73 -24.86 -0.94
C ALA A 12 2.98 -23.59 -1.37
N LEU A 13 2.59 -23.50 -2.64
CA LEU A 13 1.77 -22.41 -3.17
C LEU A 13 0.39 -22.38 -2.51
N GLY A 14 -0.26 -23.54 -2.34
CA GLY A 14 -1.56 -23.65 -1.68
C GLY A 14 -1.51 -23.16 -0.22
N ILE A 15 -0.50 -23.59 0.54
CA ILE A 15 -0.30 -23.16 1.93
C ILE A 15 -0.03 -21.66 1.99
N GLY A 16 0.84 -21.14 1.12
CA GLY A 16 1.14 -19.71 1.06
C GLY A 16 -0.09 -18.86 0.74
N ALA A 17 -0.95 -19.32 -0.18
CA ALA A 17 -2.20 -18.66 -0.51
C ALA A 17 -3.18 -18.64 0.67
N VAL A 18 -3.37 -19.78 1.35
CA VAL A 18 -4.25 -19.87 2.54
C VAL A 18 -3.72 -18.99 3.67
N ALA A 19 -2.42 -19.01 3.96
CA ALA A 19 -1.81 -18.17 4.99
C ALA A 19 -2.02 -16.68 4.68
N THR A 20 -1.80 -16.26 3.43
CA THR A 20 -2.00 -14.88 2.99
C THR A 20 -3.47 -14.46 3.14
N MET A 21 -4.40 -15.34 2.76
CA MET A 21 -5.84 -15.09 2.90
C MET A 21 -6.24 -14.90 4.36
N VAL A 22 -5.78 -15.78 5.25
CA VAL A 22 -6.06 -15.69 6.70
C VAL A 22 -5.50 -14.40 7.29
N LEU A 23 -4.28 -14.01 6.94
CA LEU A 23 -3.66 -12.76 7.39
C LEU A 23 -4.45 -11.53 6.91
N TYR A 24 -4.84 -11.51 5.63
CA TYR A 24 -5.63 -10.41 5.08
C TYR A 24 -7.01 -10.31 5.73
N MET A 25 -7.71 -11.43 5.90
CA MET A 25 -9.03 -11.45 6.56
C MET A 25 -8.93 -11.05 8.04
N GLY A 26 -7.88 -11.49 8.74
CA GLY A 26 -7.62 -11.10 10.13
C GLY A 26 -7.36 -9.60 10.26
N ASP A 27 -6.50 -9.05 9.41
CA ASP A 27 -6.24 -7.61 9.37
C ASP A 27 -7.51 -6.81 9.07
N TRP A 28 -8.29 -7.23 8.08
CA TRP A 28 -9.56 -6.60 7.73
C TRP A 28 -10.54 -6.61 8.91
N ALA A 29 -10.71 -7.75 9.60
CA ALA A 29 -11.61 -7.85 10.74
C ALA A 29 -11.21 -6.92 11.89
N VAL A 30 -9.90 -6.88 12.22
CA VAL A 30 -9.36 -5.97 13.22
C VAL A 30 -9.59 -4.51 12.81
N TRP A 31 -9.32 -4.18 11.54
CA TRP A 31 -9.55 -2.85 11.00
C TRP A 31 -11.03 -2.44 11.09
N ARG A 32 -11.97 -3.33 10.72
CA ARG A 32 -13.42 -3.07 10.84
C ARG A 32 -13.84 -2.78 12.28
N ILE A 33 -13.29 -3.52 13.25
CA ILE A 33 -13.55 -3.27 14.67
C ILE A 33 -13.00 -1.89 15.09
N ARG A 34 -11.80 -1.52 14.63
CA ARG A 34 -11.23 -0.18 14.89
C ARG A 34 -12.10 0.92 14.28
N VAL A 35 -12.57 0.76 13.05
CA VAL A 35 -13.49 1.71 12.38
C VAL A 35 -14.78 1.85 13.19
N ALA A 36 -15.39 0.74 13.63
CA ALA A 36 -16.61 0.77 14.43
C ALA A 36 -16.42 1.48 15.78
N ARG A 37 -15.18 1.56 16.29
CA ARG A 37 -14.81 2.29 17.51
C ARG A 37 -14.27 3.71 17.24
N GLY A 38 -14.30 4.17 15.98
CA GLY A 38 -13.86 5.51 15.59
C GLY A 38 -12.34 5.69 15.39
N GLY A 39 -11.55 4.61 15.37
CA GLY A 39 -10.08 4.68 15.30
C GLY A 39 -9.45 3.89 14.16
N GLY A 40 -10.21 3.58 13.10
CA GLY A 40 -9.74 2.77 11.98
C GLY A 40 -9.05 3.55 10.84
N MET A 41 -9.18 4.87 10.85
CA MET A 41 -8.61 5.78 9.84
C MET A 41 -7.73 6.82 10.54
N ASP A 42 -6.82 7.41 9.77
CA ASP A 42 -5.99 8.55 10.17
C ASP A 42 -5.69 9.42 8.95
N GLU A 43 -5.01 10.55 9.15
CA GLU A 43 -4.55 11.40 8.07
C GLU A 43 -3.06 11.68 8.17
N VAL A 44 -2.37 11.60 7.04
CA VAL A 44 -0.93 11.86 6.94
C VAL A 44 -0.69 12.91 5.85
N GLN A 45 0.08 13.94 6.19
CA GLN A 45 0.48 14.96 5.22
C GLN A 45 1.40 14.35 4.15
N ARG A 46 1.01 14.49 2.87
CA ARG A 46 1.80 14.14 1.69
C ARG A 46 2.29 15.39 0.96
N THR A 47 3.41 15.25 0.28
CA THR A 47 4.03 16.30 -0.56
C THR A 47 4.03 15.85 -2.01
N GLU A 48 3.58 16.69 -2.93
CA GLU A 48 3.63 16.43 -4.37
C GLU A 48 4.88 17.08 -4.95
N VAL A 49 5.59 16.32 -5.77
CA VAL A 49 6.68 16.82 -6.60
C VAL A 49 6.32 16.56 -8.06
N GLN A 50 6.26 17.62 -8.84
CA GLN A 50 5.95 17.55 -10.27
C GLN A 50 7.26 17.49 -11.05
N VAL A 51 7.34 16.62 -12.04
CA VAL A 51 8.52 16.40 -12.87
C VAL A 51 8.15 16.69 -14.31
N ALA A 52 8.71 17.75 -14.87
CA ALA A 52 8.55 18.10 -16.28
C ALA A 52 9.73 17.58 -17.10
N SER A 53 9.44 16.91 -18.21
CA SER A 53 10.46 16.52 -19.19
C SER A 53 10.75 17.67 -20.14
N LEU A 54 12.00 18.11 -20.22
CA LEU A 54 12.44 19.19 -21.08
C LEU A 54 13.25 18.67 -22.27
N LYS A 55 13.38 19.53 -23.30
CA LYS A 55 14.24 19.29 -24.45
C LYS A 55 15.67 18.98 -24.01
N GLY A 56 16.29 18.00 -24.67
CA GLY A 56 17.65 17.57 -24.38
C GLY A 56 17.78 16.64 -23.16
N ASN A 57 16.74 15.83 -22.87
CA ASN A 57 16.72 14.84 -21.78
C ASN A 57 16.96 15.44 -20.38
N LYS A 58 16.52 16.68 -20.17
CA LYS A 58 16.59 17.34 -18.85
C LYS A 58 15.27 17.14 -18.11
N LEU A 59 15.37 16.97 -16.79
CA LEU A 59 14.23 16.91 -15.89
C LEU A 59 14.26 18.12 -14.97
N GLU A 60 13.13 18.80 -14.86
CA GLU A 60 12.92 19.84 -13.85
C GLU A 60 11.89 19.39 -12.82
N TYR A 61 12.19 19.65 -11.55
CA TYR A 61 11.36 19.30 -10.41
C TYR A 61 10.72 20.55 -9.84
N TYR A 62 9.41 20.52 -9.69
CA TYR A 62 8.59 21.59 -9.15
C TYR A 62 7.86 21.13 -7.90
N TYR A 63 7.71 22.01 -6.92
CA TYR A 63 6.89 21.74 -5.76
C TYR A 63 5.41 21.81 -6.14
N GLY A 64 4.71 20.68 -6.03
CA GLY A 64 3.29 20.53 -6.38
C GLY A 64 2.32 20.81 -5.24
N GLY A 65 2.82 21.08 -4.03
CA GLY A 65 1.99 21.35 -2.85
C GLY A 65 1.98 20.21 -1.83
N GLN A 66 1.17 20.40 -0.78
CA GLN A 66 0.94 19.42 0.28
C GLN A 66 -0.56 19.27 0.55
N TRP A 67 -0.98 18.05 0.92
CA TRP A 67 -2.35 17.75 1.33
C TRP A 67 -2.38 16.67 2.39
N MET A 68 -3.47 16.64 3.17
CA MET A 68 -3.75 15.55 4.10
C MET A 68 -4.34 14.39 3.31
N ALA A 69 -3.66 13.24 3.33
CA ALA A 69 -4.13 12.01 2.72
C ALA A 69 -4.71 11.10 3.80
N ALA A 70 -5.95 10.67 3.61
CA ALA A 70 -6.55 9.65 4.46
C ALA A 70 -5.75 8.34 4.35
N CYS A 71 -5.70 7.60 5.44
CA CYS A 71 -4.99 6.33 5.51
C CYS A 71 -5.67 5.37 6.47
N SER A 72 -5.50 4.06 6.24
CA SER A 72 -6.07 3.04 7.11
C SER A 72 -5.09 2.63 8.20
N ARG A 73 -5.56 2.56 9.46
CA ARG A 73 -4.80 2.03 10.59
C ARG A 73 -4.86 0.50 10.58
N SER A 74 -4.17 -0.10 9.64
CA SER A 74 -4.13 -1.54 9.34
C SER A 74 -2.76 -1.95 8.82
N ILE A 75 -2.49 -3.26 8.73
CA ILE A 75 -1.27 -3.80 8.13
C ILE A 75 -1.35 -3.68 6.61
N PHE A 76 -2.47 -4.11 6.02
CA PHE A 76 -2.72 -4.00 4.58
C PHE A 76 -3.60 -2.78 4.26
N PRO A 77 -3.53 -2.22 3.03
CA PRO A 77 -4.43 -1.15 2.60
C PRO A 77 -5.91 -1.55 2.73
N GLN A 78 -6.73 -0.66 3.29
CA GLN A 78 -8.18 -0.86 3.46
C GLN A 78 -8.94 0.41 3.05
N ALA A 79 -10.24 0.28 2.75
CA ALA A 79 -11.12 1.38 2.33
C ALA A 79 -10.67 2.15 1.07
N GLY A 80 -9.85 1.54 0.22
CA GLY A 80 -9.29 2.23 -0.95
C GLY A 80 -8.12 3.16 -0.63
N GLU A 81 -7.73 3.27 0.64
CA GLU A 81 -6.62 4.10 1.10
C GLU A 81 -5.38 3.26 1.42
N GLY A 82 -4.21 3.90 1.36
CA GLY A 82 -2.96 3.27 1.78
C GLY A 82 -2.91 3.07 3.30
N ALA A 83 -2.16 2.05 3.75
CA ALA A 83 -1.92 1.86 5.18
C ALA A 83 -1.07 3.00 5.75
N CYS A 84 -1.44 3.55 6.91
CA CYS A 84 -0.79 4.75 7.46
C CYS A 84 0.73 4.60 7.63
N TRP A 85 1.18 3.44 8.12
CA TRP A 85 2.61 3.15 8.30
C TRP A 85 3.39 3.23 6.99
N TRP A 86 2.77 2.87 5.86
CA TRP A 86 3.38 2.93 4.54
C TRP A 86 3.42 4.36 4.03
N ILE A 87 2.31 5.08 4.17
CA ILE A 87 2.19 6.49 3.75
C ILE A 87 3.18 7.36 4.53
N GLU A 88 3.32 7.16 5.83
CA GLU A 88 4.27 7.90 6.68
C GLU A 88 5.72 7.74 6.23
N ARG A 89 6.07 6.57 5.67
CA ARG A 89 7.41 6.27 5.13
C ARG A 89 7.60 6.79 3.69
N HIS A 90 6.52 7.01 2.95
CA HIS A 90 6.52 7.41 1.55
C HIS A 90 5.59 8.61 1.33
N ARG A 91 5.92 9.73 1.97
CA ARG A 91 5.10 10.94 1.97
C ARG A 91 5.15 11.71 0.65
N GLU A 92 6.17 11.46 -0.15
CA GLU A 92 6.36 12.12 -1.45
C GLU A 92 5.62 11.37 -2.56
N VAL A 93 4.91 12.13 -3.40
CA VAL A 93 4.26 11.62 -4.61
C VAL A 93 4.87 12.35 -5.80
N ILE A 94 5.45 11.60 -6.72
CA ILE A 94 6.05 12.13 -7.92
C ILE A 94 5.02 12.06 -9.06
N LYS A 95 4.61 13.22 -9.58
CA LYS A 95 3.79 13.29 -10.80
C LYS A 95 4.65 13.73 -11.97
N ARG A 96 4.65 12.94 -13.05
CA ARG A 96 5.37 13.27 -14.28
C ARG A 96 4.40 13.80 -15.32
N TYR A 97 4.79 14.88 -15.98
CA TYR A 97 4.08 15.52 -17.09
C TYR A 97 4.94 15.56 -18.35
#